data_AF-A0A959VZD6-F1
#
_entry.id   AF-A0A959VZD6-F1
#
_cell.length_a   1.000
_cell.length_b   1.000
_cell.length_c   1.000
_cell.angle_alpha   90.00
_cell.angle_beta   90.00
_cell.angle_gamma   90.00
#
_symmetry.space_group_name_H-M   'P 1'
#
loop_
_entity.id
_entity.type
_entity.pdbx_description
1 polymer ?
#
loop_
_entity_poly.entity_id
_entity_poly.type
_entity_poly.pdbx_seq_one_letter_code
_entity_poly.pdbx_strand_id
1 'polypeptide(L)'
;MKSFTERFTSAHAIALLALFVAIGGSAYAAAKIGTKQIKNNAVTAAKIKKNAVVTAKIKNNAVTAAKIKNNAVTEAKIKGNAVTAAKIGGGAVTAAKLADGSVTLAKVAEDAISTDSLKNGVVTPGKTSFFLDSGLIKLSKGETQTLLSEGPFTMTAVCEDGGFDSVKANLKIKNTSAEDTLIYSAYVDNFNAPVAIPGQEFDAFYPVDQSIPYWFGTAYNDFSATSADGNTSLYGGGNIGVNVLGADCVYQLLIWG
;
A
#
# COMPACT_ATOMS: atom_id res chain seq x y z
N MET A 1 71.58 -77.30 -15.62
CA MET A 1 71.04 -76.04 -15.08
C MET A 1 72.11 -75.41 -14.19
N LYS A 2 72.70 -74.28 -14.59
CA LYS A 2 73.60 -73.51 -13.70
C LYS A 2 72.73 -72.85 -12.63
N SER A 3 72.94 -73.24 -11.37
CA SER A 3 72.28 -72.61 -10.23
C SER A 3 72.81 -71.19 -10.10
N PHE A 4 71.94 -70.22 -10.37
CA PHE A 4 72.22 -68.79 -10.19
C PHE A 4 71.92 -68.45 -8.73
N THR A 5 72.84 -68.80 -7.82
CA THR A 5 72.79 -68.27 -6.45
C THR A 5 73.34 -66.85 -6.47
N GLU A 6 72.53 -65.91 -6.94
CA GLU A 6 72.78 -64.50 -6.71
C GLU A 6 72.87 -64.27 -5.20
N ARG A 7 74.05 -63.89 -4.74
CA ARG A 7 74.25 -63.45 -3.37
C ARG A 7 73.46 -62.14 -3.24
N PHE A 8 72.30 -62.19 -2.60
CA PHE A 8 71.61 -60.98 -2.15
C PHE A 8 72.58 -60.19 -1.29
N THR A 9 73.20 -59.17 -1.87
CA THR A 9 74.10 -58.28 -1.13
C THR A 9 73.27 -57.31 -0.31
N SER A 10 73.86 -56.75 0.75
CA SER A 10 73.21 -55.72 1.57
C SER A 10 72.69 -54.54 0.73
N ALA A 11 73.32 -54.27 -0.41
CA ALA A 11 72.87 -53.25 -1.36
C ALA A 11 71.49 -53.56 -1.97
N HIS A 12 71.20 -54.81 -2.30
CA HIS A 12 69.88 -55.21 -2.83
C HIS A 12 68.79 -55.09 -1.76
N ALA A 13 69.10 -55.46 -0.51
CA ALA A 13 68.18 -55.30 0.61
C ALA A 13 67.86 -53.81 0.89
N ILE A 14 68.88 -52.94 0.89
CA ILE A 14 68.69 -51.48 1.07
C ILE A 14 67.93 -50.88 -0.11
N ALA A 15 68.22 -51.30 -1.35
CA ALA A 15 67.52 -50.84 -2.54
C ALA A 15 66.02 -51.18 -2.51
N LEU A 16 65.67 -52.40 -2.09
CA LEU A 16 64.27 -52.82 -1.95
C LEU A 16 63.56 -52.08 -0.80
N LEU A 17 64.24 -51.85 0.32
CA LEU A 17 63.70 -51.07 1.44
C LEU A 17 63.46 -49.61 1.04
N ALA A 18 64.42 -48.98 0.38
CA ALA A 18 64.29 -47.60 -0.12
C ALA A 18 63.17 -47.49 -1.16
N LEU A 19 63.05 -48.47 -2.05
CA LEU A 19 61.95 -48.55 -3.01
C LEU A 19 60.60 -48.65 -2.29
N PHE A 20 60.49 -49.49 -1.26
CA PHE A 20 59.26 -49.65 -0.48
C PHE A 20 58.85 -48.37 0.28
N VAL A 21 59.83 -47.64 0.84
CA VAL A 21 59.59 -46.33 1.48
C VAL A 21 59.19 -45.27 0.45
N ALA A 22 59.86 -45.24 -0.71
CA ALA A 22 59.58 -44.27 -1.78
C ALA A 22 58.18 -44.44 -2.40
N ILE A 23 57.72 -45.69 -2.57
CA ILE A 23 56.36 -45.98 -3.08
C ILE A 23 55.27 -45.78 -2.01
N GLY A 24 55.63 -45.72 -0.72
CA GLY A 24 54.69 -45.55 0.39
C GLY A 24 54.06 -44.16 0.51
N GLY A 25 54.52 -43.16 -0.27
CA GLY A 25 54.09 -41.77 -0.14
C GLY A 25 52.58 -41.54 -0.35
N SER A 26 51.94 -42.27 -1.26
CA SER A 26 50.50 -42.17 -1.52
C SER A 26 49.66 -42.78 -0.39
N ALA A 27 50.08 -43.93 0.15
CA ALA A 27 49.45 -44.57 1.31
C ALA A 27 49.65 -43.74 2.59
N TYR A 28 50.84 -43.15 2.77
CA TYR A 28 51.14 -42.23 3.86
C TYR A 28 50.25 -40.98 3.79
N ALA A 29 50.07 -40.41 2.59
CA ALA A 29 49.23 -39.24 2.39
C ALA A 29 47.76 -39.52 2.75
N ALA A 30 47.22 -40.64 2.28
CA ALA A 30 45.83 -41.02 2.53
C ALA A 30 45.52 -41.28 4.02
N ALA A 31 46.47 -41.84 4.77
CA ALA A 31 46.26 -42.22 6.16
C ALA A 31 46.64 -41.12 7.18
N LYS A 32 47.55 -40.19 6.84
CA LYS A 32 48.13 -39.24 7.82
C LYS A 32 47.93 -37.77 7.50
N ILE A 33 47.52 -37.38 6.30
CA ILE A 33 47.27 -35.96 5.98
C ILE A 33 45.88 -35.57 6.47
N GLY A 34 45.84 -35.04 7.70
CA GLY A 34 44.67 -34.39 8.28
C GLY A 34 44.76 -32.86 8.21
N THR A 35 43.84 -32.18 8.88
CA THR A 35 43.77 -30.71 8.90
C THR A 35 45.05 -30.05 9.43
N LYS A 36 45.74 -30.67 10.40
CA LYS A 36 46.97 -30.16 11.01
C LYS A 36 48.17 -30.15 10.04
N GLN A 37 48.16 -31.02 9.04
CA GLN A 37 49.23 -31.13 8.03
C GLN A 37 49.00 -30.18 6.84
N ILE A 38 47.82 -29.58 6.74
CA ILE A 38 47.48 -28.61 5.70
C ILE A 38 47.74 -27.20 6.24
N LYS A 39 48.74 -26.53 5.68
CA LYS A 39 49.04 -25.14 6.05
C LYS A 39 47.87 -24.22 5.68
N ASN A 40 47.72 -23.12 6.42
CA ASN A 40 46.74 -22.08 6.09
C ASN A 40 46.94 -21.59 4.65
N ASN A 41 45.84 -21.37 3.93
CA ASN A 41 45.83 -20.97 2.51
C ASN A 41 46.46 -21.96 1.53
N ALA A 42 46.83 -23.18 1.97
CA ALA A 42 47.42 -24.17 1.07
C ALA A 42 46.43 -24.66 0.00
N VAL A 43 45.13 -24.68 0.28
CA VAL A 43 44.07 -25.06 -0.67
C VAL A 43 43.46 -23.80 -1.28
N THR A 44 44.05 -23.32 -2.37
CA THR A 44 43.54 -22.19 -3.15
C THR A 44 42.48 -22.64 -4.15
N ALA A 45 41.73 -21.70 -4.72
CA ALA A 45 40.71 -22.00 -5.73
C ALA A 45 41.26 -22.81 -6.91
N ALA A 46 42.48 -22.51 -7.39
CA ALA A 46 43.12 -23.23 -8.49
C ALA A 46 43.42 -24.70 -8.19
N LYS A 47 43.53 -25.08 -6.92
CA LYS A 47 43.76 -26.48 -6.49
C LYS A 47 42.46 -27.27 -6.34
N ILE A 48 41.31 -26.60 -6.41
CA ILE A 48 40.00 -27.22 -6.33
C ILE A 48 39.50 -27.42 -7.77
N LYS A 49 39.33 -28.69 -8.17
CA LYS A 49 38.79 -29.02 -9.50
C LYS A 49 37.38 -28.43 -9.65
N LYS A 50 37.02 -28.07 -10.88
CA LYS A 50 35.65 -27.63 -11.22
C LYS A 50 34.64 -28.67 -10.74
N ASN A 51 33.55 -28.21 -10.12
CA ASN A 51 32.47 -29.03 -9.55
C ASN A 51 32.89 -29.98 -8.41
N ALA A 52 34.10 -29.87 -7.84
CA ALA A 52 34.51 -30.73 -6.72
C ALA A 52 33.72 -30.47 -5.44
N VAL A 53 33.24 -29.23 -5.23
CA VAL A 53 32.40 -28.86 -4.09
C VAL A 53 30.93 -28.95 -4.51
N VAL A 54 30.33 -30.12 -4.31
CA VAL A 54 28.90 -30.37 -4.54
C VAL A 54 28.09 -30.12 -3.27
N THR A 55 26.77 -29.99 -3.39
CA THR A 55 25.85 -29.75 -2.26
C THR A 55 26.06 -30.73 -1.10
N ALA A 56 26.23 -32.03 -1.39
CA ALA A 56 26.46 -33.06 -0.37
C ALA A 56 27.76 -32.87 0.45
N LYS A 57 28.70 -32.04 -0.02
CA LYS A 57 29.95 -31.71 0.68
C LYS A 57 29.83 -30.41 1.50
N ILE A 58 28.73 -29.68 1.38
CA ILE A 58 28.44 -28.46 2.14
C ILE A 58 27.44 -28.82 3.23
N LYS A 59 27.84 -28.69 4.49
CA LYS A 59 26.93 -28.90 5.62
C LYS A 59 25.83 -27.84 5.62
N ASN A 60 24.66 -28.18 6.16
CA ASN A 60 23.59 -27.22 6.41
C ASN A 60 24.12 -26.03 7.23
N ASN A 61 23.68 -24.83 6.88
CA ASN A 61 24.09 -23.56 7.50
C ASN A 61 25.59 -23.22 7.40
N ALA A 62 26.38 -23.97 6.63
CA ALA A 62 27.80 -23.66 6.44
C ALA A 62 28.02 -22.32 5.73
N VAL A 63 27.12 -21.96 4.80
CA VAL A 63 27.10 -20.67 4.10
C VAL A 63 26.22 -19.69 4.87
N THR A 64 26.85 -18.86 5.70
CA THR A 64 26.18 -17.80 6.47
C THR A 64 26.17 -16.49 5.68
N ALA A 65 25.35 -15.51 6.08
CA ALA A 65 25.28 -14.20 5.42
C ALA A 65 26.66 -13.53 5.28
N ALA A 66 27.50 -13.59 6.33
CA ALA A 66 28.86 -13.05 6.30
C ALA A 66 29.80 -13.72 5.27
N LYS A 67 29.47 -14.91 4.78
CA LYS A 67 30.23 -15.60 3.71
C LYS A 67 29.73 -15.25 2.31
N ILE A 68 28.59 -14.57 2.20
CA ILE A 68 28.02 -14.12 0.93
C ILE A 68 28.44 -12.66 0.74
N LYS A 69 29.22 -12.38 -0.29
CA LYS A 69 29.59 -11.01 -0.64
C LYS A 69 28.35 -10.22 -1.06
N ASN A 70 28.39 -8.90 -0.85
CA ASN A 70 27.37 -7.99 -1.39
C ASN A 70 27.22 -8.22 -2.90
N ASN A 71 25.97 -8.20 -3.37
CA ASN A 71 25.59 -8.43 -4.77
C ASN A 71 25.97 -9.81 -5.35
N ALA A 72 26.40 -10.78 -4.54
CA ALA A 72 26.71 -12.13 -5.02
C ALA A 72 25.47 -12.90 -5.48
N VAL A 73 24.28 -12.56 -4.96
CA VAL A 73 23.00 -13.12 -5.38
C VAL A 73 22.35 -12.14 -6.35
N THR A 74 22.50 -12.40 -7.64
CA THR A 74 21.85 -11.61 -8.71
C THR A 74 20.46 -12.17 -9.01
N GLU A 75 19.65 -11.42 -9.77
CA GLU A 75 18.31 -11.84 -10.18
C GLU A 75 18.31 -13.23 -10.85
N ALA A 76 19.25 -13.49 -11.76
CA ALA A 76 19.38 -14.79 -12.42
C ALA A 76 19.70 -15.97 -11.46
N LYS A 77 20.08 -15.69 -10.21
CA LYS A 77 20.29 -16.70 -9.15
C LYS A 77 19.04 -16.95 -8.30
N ILE A 78 18.03 -16.09 -8.41
CA ILE A 78 16.74 -16.22 -7.74
C ILE A 78 15.76 -16.84 -8.73
N LYS A 79 15.37 -18.09 -8.49
CA LYS A 79 14.34 -18.73 -9.33
C LYS A 79 12.98 -18.05 -9.14
N GLY A 80 12.12 -18.13 -10.16
CA GLY A 80 10.71 -17.76 -10.02
C GLY A 80 10.08 -18.46 -8.81
N ASN A 81 9.28 -17.72 -8.05
CA ASN A 81 8.62 -18.19 -6.81
C ASN A 81 9.58 -18.58 -5.66
N ALA A 82 10.89 -18.29 -5.76
CA ALA A 82 11.80 -18.54 -4.65
C ALA A 82 11.46 -17.66 -3.43
N VAL A 83 11.03 -16.41 -3.66
CA VAL A 83 10.55 -15.48 -2.63
C VAL A 83 9.03 -15.58 -2.55
N THR A 84 8.54 -16.32 -1.55
CA THR A 84 7.11 -16.48 -1.26
C THR A 84 6.67 -15.47 -0.21
N ALA A 85 5.37 -15.22 -0.06
CA ALA A 85 4.85 -14.30 0.97
C ALA A 85 5.40 -14.61 2.38
N ALA A 86 5.45 -15.89 2.78
CA ALA A 86 6.01 -16.32 4.07
C ALA A 86 7.52 -16.01 4.28
N LYS A 87 8.26 -15.68 3.20
CA LYS A 87 9.68 -15.27 3.28
C LYS A 87 9.85 -13.76 3.37
N ILE A 88 8.75 -13.00 3.20
CA ILE A 88 8.74 -11.54 3.32
C ILE A 88 8.28 -11.20 4.73
N GLY A 89 9.18 -10.67 5.54
CA GLY A 89 8.85 -10.25 6.90
C GLY A 89 7.93 -9.03 6.94
N GLY A 90 7.19 -8.86 8.03
CA GLY A 90 6.39 -7.65 8.26
C GLY A 90 7.24 -6.39 8.17
N GLY A 91 6.78 -5.40 7.41
CA GLY A 91 7.51 -4.14 7.17
C GLY A 91 8.66 -4.22 6.18
N ALA A 92 8.95 -5.39 5.57
CA ALA A 92 10.01 -5.51 4.56
C ALA A 92 9.70 -4.73 3.26
N VAL A 93 8.42 -4.59 2.92
CA VAL A 93 7.95 -3.80 1.78
C VAL A 93 7.35 -2.50 2.32
N THR A 94 8.17 -1.44 2.34
CA THR A 94 7.71 -0.09 2.71
C THR A 94 7.27 0.67 1.46
N ALA A 95 6.57 1.81 1.63
CA ALA A 95 6.17 2.67 0.52
C ALA A 95 7.35 3.05 -0.39
N ALA A 96 8.51 3.36 0.17
CA ALA A 96 9.72 3.68 -0.58
C ALA A 96 10.32 2.51 -1.40
N LYS A 97 9.83 1.28 -1.19
CA LYS A 97 10.22 0.10 -1.97
C LYS A 97 9.23 -0.21 -3.09
N LEU A 98 8.10 0.48 -3.14
CA LEU A 98 7.10 0.38 -4.19
C LEU A 98 7.33 1.53 -5.17
N ALA A 99 7.44 1.21 -6.45
CA ALA A 99 7.44 2.23 -7.49
C ALA A 99 6.03 2.82 -7.65
N ASP A 100 5.94 4.07 -8.10
CA ASP A 100 4.66 4.72 -8.38
C ASP A 100 3.86 3.90 -9.40
N GLY A 101 2.57 3.67 -9.10
CA GLY A 101 1.68 2.85 -9.93
C GLY A 101 1.94 1.34 -9.87
N SER A 102 2.89 0.86 -9.05
CA SER A 102 3.17 -0.58 -8.94
C SER A 102 2.03 -1.39 -8.29
N VAL A 103 1.20 -0.74 -7.47
CA VAL A 103 -0.02 -1.31 -6.90
C VAL A 103 -1.22 -0.79 -7.69
N THR A 104 -1.70 -1.63 -8.61
CA THR A 104 -2.88 -1.35 -9.46
C THR A 104 -4.13 -1.95 -8.83
N LEU A 105 -5.33 -1.50 -9.22
CA LEU A 105 -6.60 -2.05 -8.73
C LEU A 105 -6.68 -3.58 -8.87
N ALA A 106 -6.19 -4.16 -9.99
CA ALA A 106 -6.15 -5.60 -10.19
C ALA A 106 -5.28 -6.39 -9.18
N LYS A 107 -4.44 -5.70 -8.38
CA LYS A 107 -3.60 -6.31 -7.33
C LYS A 107 -4.21 -6.13 -5.93
N VAL A 108 -5.28 -5.35 -5.82
CA VAL A 108 -6.01 -5.12 -4.57
C VAL A 108 -7.20 -6.07 -4.58
N ALA A 109 -7.30 -6.92 -3.58
CA ALA A 109 -8.46 -7.80 -3.45
C ALA A 109 -9.72 -6.99 -3.15
N GLU A 110 -10.88 -7.52 -3.53
CA GLU A 110 -12.17 -6.99 -3.10
C GLU A 110 -12.20 -6.91 -1.57
N ASP A 111 -12.68 -5.79 -1.03
CA ASP A 111 -12.69 -5.47 0.40
C ASP A 111 -11.32 -5.36 1.11
N ALA A 112 -10.20 -5.36 0.37
CA ALA A 112 -8.88 -5.18 0.98
C ALA A 112 -8.67 -3.78 1.60
N ILE A 113 -9.50 -2.82 1.23
CA ILE A 113 -9.48 -1.45 1.74
C ILE A 113 -10.75 -1.20 2.54
N SER A 114 -10.62 -1.14 3.86
CA SER A 114 -11.72 -0.74 4.75
C SER A 114 -11.80 0.79 4.87
N THR A 115 -12.93 1.29 5.37
CA THR A 115 -13.10 2.71 5.73
C THR A 115 -12.05 3.17 6.74
N ASP A 116 -11.65 2.31 7.68
CA ASP A 116 -10.60 2.62 8.66
C ASP A 116 -9.21 2.77 8.02
N SER A 117 -9.01 2.17 6.84
CA SER A 117 -7.77 2.27 6.07
C SER A 117 -7.69 3.59 5.28
N LEU A 118 -8.81 4.30 5.13
CA LEU A 118 -8.92 5.57 4.43
C LEU A 118 -9.00 6.72 5.44
N LYS A 119 -8.01 7.61 5.42
CA LYS A 119 -8.10 8.86 6.17
C LYS A 119 -9.07 9.81 5.45
N ASN A 120 -9.72 10.70 6.21
CA ASN A 120 -10.52 11.79 5.65
C ASN A 120 -9.69 12.55 4.59
N GLY A 121 -10.26 12.71 3.39
CA GLY A 121 -9.63 13.37 2.26
C GLY A 121 -8.75 12.49 1.35
N VAL A 122 -8.55 11.20 1.66
CA VAL A 122 -7.85 10.27 0.74
C VAL A 122 -8.68 10.02 -0.52
N VAL A 123 -10.00 9.97 -0.37
CA VAL A 123 -10.94 10.01 -1.50
C VAL A 123 -11.26 11.48 -1.73
N THR A 124 -10.70 12.05 -2.80
CA THR A 124 -11.00 13.43 -3.21
C THR A 124 -12.30 13.46 -4.02
N PRO A 125 -13.20 14.42 -3.76
CA PRO A 125 -14.33 14.67 -4.64
C PRO A 125 -13.84 14.90 -6.08
N GLY A 126 -14.53 14.33 -7.08
CA GLY A 126 -14.22 14.49 -8.51
C GLY A 126 -13.61 13.28 -9.24
N LYS A 127 -13.32 12.15 -8.57
CA LYS A 127 -12.90 10.88 -9.25
C LYS A 127 -13.79 9.67 -9.00
N THR A 128 -14.70 9.77 -8.04
CA THR A 128 -15.73 8.78 -7.78
C THR A 128 -16.98 9.55 -7.39
N SER A 129 -18.06 9.40 -8.15
CA SER A 129 -19.39 9.82 -7.72
C SER A 129 -19.65 9.24 -6.34
N PHE A 130 -19.98 10.12 -5.41
CA PHE A 130 -20.15 9.81 -4.00
C PHE A 130 -21.43 8.96 -3.84
N PHE A 131 -21.33 7.64 -3.95
CA PHE A 131 -22.39 6.75 -3.50
C PHE A 131 -22.25 6.54 -2.00
N LEU A 132 -22.69 7.52 -1.24
CA LEU A 132 -23.18 7.25 0.10
C LEU A 132 -24.61 6.72 -0.06
N ASP A 133 -24.76 5.45 -0.45
CA ASP A 133 -26.07 4.78 -0.44
C ASP A 133 -26.69 4.69 0.98
N SER A 134 -25.93 5.10 2.02
CA SER A 134 -26.43 5.29 3.38
C SER A 134 -25.60 6.26 4.26
N GLY A 135 -24.68 7.02 3.68
CA GLY A 135 -23.69 7.76 4.47
C GLY A 135 -24.24 9.05 5.07
N LEU A 136 -24.53 8.97 6.36
CA LEU A 136 -24.86 10.10 7.19
C LEU A 136 -23.59 10.91 7.46
N ILE A 137 -23.54 12.16 7.02
CA ILE A 137 -22.57 13.14 7.51
C ILE A 137 -23.08 13.60 8.87
N LYS A 138 -22.21 13.56 9.87
CA LYS A 138 -22.49 14.05 11.21
C LYS A 138 -21.53 15.20 11.52
N LEU A 139 -22.07 16.35 11.88
CA LEU A 139 -21.32 17.52 12.30
C LEU A 139 -21.73 17.89 13.71
N SER A 140 -20.75 18.15 14.57
CA SER A 140 -20.99 18.70 15.90
C SER A 140 -21.24 20.22 15.83
N LYS A 141 -21.76 20.77 16.92
CA LYS A 141 -22.08 22.20 17.06
C LYS A 141 -20.92 23.11 16.63
N GLY A 142 -21.19 24.00 15.67
CA GLY A 142 -20.23 24.97 15.12
C GLY A 142 -19.32 24.41 14.01
N GLU A 143 -19.42 23.13 13.68
CA GLU A 143 -18.61 22.53 12.62
C GLU A 143 -19.14 22.86 11.22
N THR A 144 -18.20 22.92 10.29
CA THR A 144 -18.46 23.19 8.87
C THR A 144 -17.63 22.21 8.05
N GLN A 145 -18.25 21.59 7.05
CA GLN A 145 -17.59 20.64 6.16
C GLN A 145 -17.93 20.94 4.69
N THR A 146 -16.90 21.18 3.89
CA THR A 146 -17.03 21.22 2.43
C THR A 146 -17.28 19.81 1.91
N LEU A 147 -18.42 19.64 1.23
CA LEU A 147 -18.86 18.37 0.67
C LEU A 147 -18.32 18.15 -0.73
N LEU A 148 -18.31 19.21 -1.53
CA LEU A 148 -17.97 19.17 -2.94
C LEU A 148 -17.47 20.54 -3.40
N SER A 149 -16.53 20.53 -4.33
CA SER A 149 -16.20 21.70 -5.14
C SER A 149 -16.14 21.27 -6.60
N GLU A 150 -17.07 21.75 -7.43
CA GLU A 150 -17.11 21.48 -8.87
C GLU A 150 -17.19 22.80 -9.62
N GLY A 151 -16.20 23.06 -10.49
CA GLY A 151 -16.06 24.33 -11.18
C GLY A 151 -16.13 25.52 -10.21
N PRO A 152 -17.01 26.52 -10.44
CA PRO A 152 -17.13 27.68 -9.56
C PRO A 152 -17.94 27.41 -8.29
N PHE A 153 -18.53 26.23 -8.13
CA PHE A 153 -19.40 25.93 -7.02
C PHE A 153 -18.67 25.24 -5.87
N THR A 154 -18.98 25.66 -4.67
CA THR A 154 -18.58 24.97 -3.44
C THR A 154 -19.82 24.69 -2.61
N MET A 155 -20.00 23.43 -2.21
CA MET A 155 -21.07 23.01 -1.32
C MET A 155 -20.54 22.70 0.06
N THR A 156 -21.25 23.17 1.08
CA THR A 156 -20.80 23.11 2.46
C THR A 156 -21.96 22.75 3.38
N ALA A 157 -21.81 21.70 4.18
CA ALA A 157 -22.67 21.43 5.32
C ALA A 157 -22.19 22.25 6.53
N VAL A 158 -23.12 22.93 7.21
CA VAL A 158 -22.83 23.83 8.33
C VAL A 158 -23.75 23.46 9.49
N CYS A 159 -23.17 23.01 10.59
CA CYS A 159 -23.90 22.84 11.83
C CYS A 159 -23.83 24.13 12.67
N GLU A 160 -24.80 24.99 12.48
CA GLU A 160 -24.86 26.28 13.16
C GLU A 160 -25.26 26.12 14.64
N ASP A 161 -24.81 27.05 15.48
CA ASP A 161 -25.27 27.15 16.87
C ASP A 161 -26.71 27.68 16.89
N GLY A 162 -27.66 26.86 17.35
CA GLY A 162 -29.07 27.23 17.46
C GLY A 162 -29.41 27.95 18.77
N GLY A 163 -28.45 28.12 19.69
CA GLY A 163 -28.65 28.65 21.04
C GLY A 163 -28.58 27.58 22.13
N PHE A 164 -29.49 27.65 23.12
CA PHE A 164 -29.52 26.79 24.31
C PHE A 164 -29.62 25.30 23.95
N ASP A 165 -28.48 24.59 23.97
CA ASP A 165 -28.33 23.17 23.65
C ASP A 165 -29.02 22.71 22.35
N SER A 166 -29.13 23.63 21.40
CA SER A 166 -29.66 23.36 20.06
C SER A 166 -28.61 23.64 18.99
N VAL A 167 -28.77 22.96 17.88
CA VAL A 167 -28.02 23.16 16.64
C VAL A 167 -29.00 23.37 15.50
N LYS A 168 -28.52 23.94 14.40
CA LYS A 168 -29.29 24.11 13.16
C LYS A 168 -28.48 23.57 12.01
N ALA A 169 -29.03 22.57 11.31
CA ALA A 169 -28.40 21.99 10.14
C ALA A 169 -28.67 22.88 8.93
N ASN A 170 -27.62 23.31 8.22
CA ASN A 170 -27.72 24.13 7.02
C ASN A 170 -26.84 23.54 5.91
N LEU A 171 -27.36 23.50 4.68
CA LEU A 171 -26.60 23.13 3.50
C LEU A 171 -26.44 24.38 2.64
N LYS A 172 -25.21 24.85 2.47
CA LYS A 172 -24.88 26.07 1.72
C LYS A 172 -24.23 25.75 0.39
N ILE A 173 -24.52 26.57 -0.61
CA ILE A 173 -23.84 26.60 -1.91
C ILE A 173 -23.25 27.99 -2.14
N LYS A 174 -22.00 28.04 -2.58
CA LYS A 174 -21.28 29.26 -2.93
C LYS A 174 -20.90 29.24 -4.39
N ASN A 175 -21.23 30.31 -5.11
CA ASN A 175 -20.70 30.57 -6.45
C ASN A 175 -19.49 31.50 -6.35
N THR A 176 -18.32 31.00 -6.76
CA THR A 176 -17.06 31.77 -6.80
C THR A 176 -16.76 32.36 -8.17
N SER A 177 -17.62 32.12 -9.17
CA SER A 177 -17.54 32.76 -10.47
C SER A 177 -17.73 34.27 -10.35
N ALA A 178 -17.11 35.03 -11.27
CA ALA A 178 -17.39 36.46 -11.47
C ALA A 178 -18.74 36.71 -12.17
N GLU A 179 -19.38 35.64 -12.66
CA GLU A 179 -20.65 35.70 -13.38
C GLU A 179 -21.81 35.15 -12.55
N ASP A 180 -22.98 35.78 -12.73
CA ASP A 180 -24.25 35.41 -12.12
C ASP A 180 -24.65 33.99 -12.53
N THR A 181 -24.89 33.13 -11.56
CA THR A 181 -25.31 31.73 -11.78
C THR A 181 -26.76 31.54 -11.38
N LEU A 182 -27.53 30.77 -12.16
CA LEU A 182 -28.85 30.31 -11.74
C LEU A 182 -28.69 29.17 -10.72
N ILE A 183 -29.09 29.43 -9.47
CA ILE A 183 -29.23 28.40 -8.44
C ILE A 183 -30.72 28.20 -8.21
N TYR A 184 -31.19 26.99 -8.50
CA TYR A 184 -32.55 26.56 -8.22
C TYR A 184 -32.51 25.64 -7.00
N SER A 185 -33.20 26.02 -5.93
CA SER A 185 -33.56 25.09 -4.85
C SER A 185 -35.08 24.95 -4.81
N ALA A 186 -35.57 23.76 -4.46
CA ALA A 186 -37.00 23.50 -4.27
C ALA A 186 -37.65 24.39 -3.17
N TYR A 187 -36.85 25.21 -2.48
CA TYR A 187 -37.25 26.15 -1.43
C TYR A 187 -37.84 27.48 -1.95
N VAL A 188 -37.50 27.91 -3.17
CA VAL A 188 -38.06 29.15 -3.72
C VAL A 188 -39.37 28.87 -4.45
N ASP A 189 -40.47 29.03 -3.73
CA ASP A 189 -41.82 29.02 -4.26
C ASP A 189 -41.92 29.95 -5.49
N ASN A 190 -41.97 29.33 -6.68
CA ASN A 190 -42.55 29.86 -7.93
C ASN A 190 -41.99 31.18 -8.52
N PHE A 191 -41.33 31.03 -9.69
CA PHE A 191 -41.30 31.97 -10.83
C PHE A 191 -40.40 33.22 -10.81
N ASN A 192 -39.47 33.38 -9.87
CA ASN A 192 -38.31 34.27 -10.06
C ASN A 192 -37.07 33.59 -9.48
N ALA A 193 -36.31 32.87 -10.32
CA ALA A 193 -35.10 32.19 -9.88
C ALA A 193 -34.13 33.21 -9.23
N PRO A 194 -33.74 33.05 -7.96
CA PRO A 194 -32.78 33.94 -7.33
C PRO A 194 -31.43 33.80 -8.04
N VAL A 195 -30.92 34.94 -8.51
CA VAL A 195 -29.62 35.06 -9.16
C VAL A 195 -28.53 34.89 -8.09
N ALA A 196 -27.64 33.90 -8.26
CA ALA A 196 -26.50 33.75 -7.37
C ALA A 196 -25.41 34.77 -7.75
N ILE A 197 -25.47 35.90 -7.06
CA ILE A 197 -24.51 37.00 -7.16
C ILE A 197 -23.09 36.48 -6.79
N PRO A 198 -22.05 36.78 -7.60
CA PRO A 198 -20.66 36.42 -7.35
C PRO A 198 -20.22 36.60 -5.89
N GLY A 199 -19.73 35.51 -5.28
CA GLY A 199 -19.14 35.52 -3.95
C GLY A 199 -20.11 35.41 -2.77
N GLN A 200 -21.43 35.37 -3.00
CA GLN A 200 -22.43 35.14 -1.96
C GLN A 200 -22.66 33.65 -1.68
N GLU A 201 -23.00 33.33 -0.44
CA GLU A 201 -23.45 32.01 -0.01
C GLU A 201 -24.97 31.96 0.02
N PHE A 202 -25.53 30.86 -0.48
CA PHE A 202 -26.97 30.61 -0.53
C PHE A 202 -27.29 29.33 0.23
N ASP A 203 -28.40 29.33 0.95
CA ASP A 203 -28.91 28.12 1.59
C ASP A 203 -29.56 27.26 0.51
N ALA A 204 -28.93 26.12 0.20
CA ALA A 204 -29.43 25.15 -0.78
C ALA A 204 -30.69 24.45 -0.26
N PHE A 205 -30.76 24.17 1.05
CA PHE A 205 -31.92 23.57 1.74
C PHE A 205 -32.41 24.48 2.87
N TYR A 206 -33.68 24.37 3.27
CA TYR A 206 -34.18 25.10 4.44
C TYR A 206 -33.43 24.67 5.69
N PRO A 207 -32.85 25.60 6.48
CA PRO A 207 -32.13 25.22 7.67
C PRO A 207 -33.04 24.57 8.72
N VAL A 208 -32.72 23.36 9.16
CA VAL A 208 -33.56 22.54 10.04
C VAL A 208 -33.00 22.55 11.47
N ASP A 209 -33.84 22.92 12.43
CA ASP A 209 -33.56 22.88 13.88
C ASP A 209 -34.38 21.80 14.62
N GLN A 210 -35.29 21.12 13.91
CA GLN A 210 -36.12 20.05 14.46
C GLN A 210 -35.44 18.70 14.33
N SER A 211 -35.68 17.83 15.30
CA SER A 211 -35.27 16.44 15.22
C SER A 211 -36.02 15.77 14.07
N ILE A 212 -35.30 15.36 13.04
CA ILE A 212 -35.89 14.54 11.99
C ILE A 212 -36.01 13.11 12.54
N PRO A 213 -37.21 12.52 12.57
CA PRO A 213 -37.33 11.08 12.78
C PRO A 213 -36.53 10.39 11.67
N TYR A 214 -35.76 9.35 11.99
CA TYR A 214 -34.95 8.57 11.04
C TYR A 214 -35.80 7.76 10.03
N TRP A 215 -36.92 8.30 9.56
CA TRP A 215 -37.77 7.70 8.53
C TRP A 215 -37.29 8.17 7.16
N PHE A 216 -36.46 7.32 6.56
CA PHE A 216 -36.05 7.41 5.15
C PHE A 216 -37.30 7.36 4.24
N GLY A 217 -37.49 8.35 3.37
CA GLY A 217 -38.54 8.29 2.35
C GLY A 217 -38.76 9.60 1.59
N THR A 218 -38.43 9.59 0.29
CA THR A 218 -38.62 10.63 -0.75
C THR A 218 -37.92 11.98 -0.49
N ALA A 219 -37.14 12.46 -1.47
CA ALA A 219 -36.37 13.69 -1.37
C ALA A 219 -37.26 14.88 -0.99
N TYR A 220 -37.04 15.47 0.19
CA TYR A 220 -37.79 16.65 0.64
C TYR A 220 -37.14 17.95 0.16
N ASN A 221 -35.86 17.90 -0.21
CA ASN A 221 -35.14 19.04 -0.73
C ASN A 221 -34.29 18.59 -1.92
N ASP A 222 -34.49 19.27 -3.04
CA ASP A 222 -33.66 19.15 -4.23
C ASP A 222 -33.06 20.51 -4.54
N PHE A 223 -31.87 20.52 -5.13
CA PHE A 223 -31.23 21.70 -5.65
C PHE A 223 -30.54 21.39 -6.98
N SER A 224 -30.36 22.44 -7.77
CA SER A 224 -29.52 22.46 -8.94
C SER A 224 -28.85 23.81 -9.09
N ALA A 225 -27.63 23.82 -9.60
CA ALA A 225 -26.90 25.03 -9.94
C ALA A 225 -26.24 24.82 -11.29
N THR A 226 -26.34 25.79 -12.18
CA THR A 226 -25.72 25.72 -13.51
C THR A 226 -24.94 26.99 -13.77
N SER A 227 -23.65 26.85 -14.07
CA SER A 227 -22.75 27.97 -14.33
C SER A 227 -23.26 28.84 -15.46
N ALA A 228 -22.89 30.12 -15.45
CA ALA A 228 -23.31 31.10 -16.45
C ALA A 228 -22.98 30.67 -17.90
N ASP A 229 -21.86 29.96 -18.08
CA ASP A 229 -21.43 29.40 -19.36
C ASP A 229 -22.14 28.09 -19.75
N GLY A 230 -22.97 27.53 -18.86
CA GLY A 230 -23.69 26.27 -19.04
C GLY A 230 -22.83 25.00 -18.97
N ASN A 231 -21.53 25.12 -18.74
CA ASN A 231 -20.59 24.00 -18.84
C ASN A 231 -20.50 23.16 -17.55
N THR A 232 -20.81 23.75 -16.40
CA THR A 232 -20.78 23.07 -15.11
C THR A 232 -22.17 23.08 -14.53
N SER A 233 -22.69 21.90 -14.21
CA SER A 233 -23.92 21.77 -13.44
C SER A 233 -23.66 21.01 -12.16
N LEU A 234 -24.40 21.34 -11.12
CA LEU A 234 -24.50 20.57 -9.90
C LEU A 234 -25.96 20.25 -9.67
N TYR A 235 -26.23 19.04 -9.26
CA TYR A 235 -27.54 18.56 -8.87
C TYR A 235 -27.40 17.78 -7.58
N GLY A 236 -28.42 17.88 -6.75
CA GLY A 236 -28.47 17.00 -5.61
C GLY A 236 -29.77 17.11 -4.85
N GLY A 237 -29.94 16.19 -3.93
CA GLY A 237 -31.12 16.11 -3.10
C GLY A 237 -30.81 15.35 -1.82
N GLY A 238 -31.67 15.49 -0.83
CA GLY A 238 -31.52 14.75 0.41
C GLY A 238 -32.23 15.34 1.62
N ASN A 239 -31.84 14.83 2.78
CA ASN A 239 -32.40 15.18 4.06
C ASN A 239 -31.32 15.78 4.97
N ILE A 240 -31.69 16.84 5.68
CA ILE A 240 -30.86 17.46 6.72
C ILE A 240 -31.71 17.63 7.98
N GLY A 241 -31.08 17.57 9.13
CA GLY A 241 -31.76 17.80 10.40
C GLY A 241 -30.82 17.64 11.57
N VAL A 242 -31.38 17.57 12.77
CA VAL A 242 -30.61 17.48 14.01
C VAL A 242 -30.95 16.19 14.77
N ASN A 243 -29.99 15.67 15.52
CA ASN A 243 -30.22 14.50 16.36
C ASN A 243 -31.20 14.84 17.50
N VAL A 244 -31.93 13.84 18.01
CA VAL A 244 -33.01 13.95 19.02
C VAL A 244 -32.58 14.63 20.32
N LEU A 245 -31.27 14.74 20.57
CA LEU A 245 -30.68 15.43 21.74
C LEU A 245 -30.14 16.83 21.42
N GLY A 246 -30.37 17.39 20.23
CA GLY A 246 -30.00 18.77 19.85
C GLY A 246 -28.49 19.05 19.71
N ALA A 247 -27.62 18.04 19.85
CA ALA A 247 -26.17 18.23 19.94
C ALA A 247 -25.43 18.17 18.59
N ASP A 248 -25.99 17.49 17.58
CA ASP A 248 -25.31 17.22 16.31
C ASP A 248 -26.27 17.39 15.12
N CYS A 249 -25.74 17.92 14.03
CA CYS A 249 -26.41 18.00 12.75
C CYS A 249 -26.10 16.75 11.92
N VAL A 250 -27.10 16.30 11.18
CA VAL A 250 -27.04 15.09 10.37
C VAL A 250 -27.48 15.40 8.94
N TYR A 251 -26.71 14.94 7.96
CA TYR A 251 -26.97 15.16 6.55
C TYR A 251 -26.90 13.82 5.81
N GLN A 252 -27.93 13.54 5.02
CA GLN A 252 -27.95 12.43 4.08
C GLN A 252 -28.22 13.01 2.71
N LEU A 253 -27.18 13.05 1.87
CA LEU A 253 -27.18 13.81 0.64
C LEU A 253 -26.71 12.93 -0.52
N LEU A 254 -27.39 13.07 -1.65
CA LEU A 254 -26.94 12.60 -2.94
C LEU A 254 -26.61 13.83 -3.79
N ILE A 255 -25.35 14.01 -4.16
CA ILE A 255 -24.87 15.18 -4.92
C ILE A 255 -24.02 14.68 -6.09
N TRP A 256 -24.24 15.25 -7.27
CA TRP A 256 -23.49 14.97 -8.48
C TRP A 256 -23.31 16.23 -9.34
N GLY A 257 -22.28 16.23 -10.18
CA GLY A 257 -21.98 17.27 -11.17
C GLY A 257 -21.71 16.69 -12.54
#